data_AF-A0A397NSK6-F1
#
_entry.id   AF-A0A397NSK6-F1
#
_cell.length_a   1.000
_cell.length_b   1.000
_cell.length_c   1.000
_cell.angle_alpha   90.00
_cell.angle_beta   90.00
_cell.angle_gamma   90.00
#
_symmetry.space_group_name_H-M   'P 1'
#
loop_
_entity.id
_entity.type
_entity.pdbx_description
1 polymer ?
#
loop_
_entity_poly.entity_id
_entity_poly.type
_entity_poly.pdbx_seq_one_letter_code
_entity_poly.pdbx_strand_id
1 'polypeptide(L)'
;MQDTSFWRWLFSAARLTIAALCVLATMAVIRWLVVTRGPGFDLKPLTTPDLISIAAGAIALAAFLVAFWFNRGARADGARIEKSNAYLNLEIASSEVFKYEAEMEARLHPYRTVYAAPAERARLAAMPDAKIAYNLYFQTLNLFEICARFRRQNIIEHQVFASWVAWFYDTLDDWYFREMWEDFRCNYTDDVRDIFDLGSAIFAAHGESAPARAADEEERDRARKQAFYEAVAGHMQCTEIGRWLSKTSERAVEAPVLRGPLMRALISFGIVAPPPPKRLPVSSPTRSAGTPDT
;
A
#
# COMPACT_ATOMS: atom_id res chain seq x y z
N MET A 1 -25.87 15.88 -14.29
CA MET A 1 -26.38 14.57 -14.77
C MET A 1 -25.88 14.38 -16.19
N GLN A 2 -24.82 13.58 -16.37
CA GLN A 2 -24.28 13.28 -17.71
C GLN A 2 -25.25 12.36 -18.46
N ASP A 3 -25.51 12.70 -19.71
CA ASP A 3 -26.53 12.10 -20.55
C ASP A 3 -26.16 10.65 -20.91
N THR A 4 -26.69 9.70 -20.14
CA THR A 4 -26.46 8.26 -20.34
C THR A 4 -27.06 7.75 -21.66
N SER A 5 -27.95 8.53 -22.28
CA SER A 5 -28.57 8.18 -23.58
C SER A 5 -27.58 8.31 -24.73
N PHE A 6 -26.76 9.36 -24.73
CA PHE A 6 -25.75 9.62 -25.75
C PHE A 6 -24.70 8.51 -25.80
N TRP A 7 -24.20 8.09 -24.64
CA TRP A 7 -23.22 7.00 -24.56
C TRP A 7 -23.81 5.66 -25.03
N ARG A 8 -25.05 5.33 -24.67
CA ARG A 8 -25.72 4.11 -25.16
C ARG A 8 -25.90 4.10 -26.67
N TRP A 9 -26.24 5.25 -27.26
CA TRP A 9 -26.35 5.40 -28.71
C TRP A 9 -24.99 5.25 -29.39
N LEU A 10 -23.96 5.92 -28.86
CA LEU A 10 -22.58 5.82 -29.37
C LEU A 10 -22.05 4.37 -29.34
N PHE A 11 -22.29 3.65 -28.24
CA PHE A 11 -21.90 2.24 -28.13
C PHE A 11 -22.68 1.33 -29.09
N SER A 12 -23.97 1.61 -29.32
CA SER A 12 -24.79 0.85 -30.27
C SER A 12 -24.36 1.11 -31.72
N ALA A 13 -24.04 2.36 -32.06
CA ALA A 13 -23.48 2.73 -33.34
C ALA A 13 -22.12 2.05 -33.57
N ALA A 14 -21.21 2.09 -32.60
CA ALA A 14 -19.91 1.43 -32.69
C ALA A 14 -20.03 -0.09 -32.91
N ARG A 15 -20.98 -0.76 -32.23
CA ARG A 15 -21.26 -2.20 -32.43
C ARG A 15 -21.71 -2.49 -33.86
N LEU A 16 -22.61 -1.68 -34.41
CA LEU A 16 -23.09 -1.83 -35.78
C LEU A 16 -21.97 -1.58 -36.80
N THR A 17 -21.11 -0.59 -36.57
CA THR A 17 -19.98 -0.30 -37.46
C THR A 17 -18.95 -1.42 -37.46
N ILE A 18 -18.60 -1.97 -36.29
CA ILE A 18 -17.65 -3.09 -36.19
C ILE A 18 -18.24 -4.34 -36.87
N ALA A 19 -19.52 -4.64 -36.63
CA ALA A 19 -20.19 -5.77 -37.29
C ALA A 19 -20.18 -5.62 -38.82
N ALA A 20 -20.48 -4.41 -39.33
CA ALA A 20 -20.43 -4.12 -40.76
C ALA A 20 -19.01 -4.28 -41.33
N LEU A 21 -17.98 -3.81 -40.62
CA LEU A 21 -16.58 -3.97 -41.02
C LEU A 21 -16.16 -5.45 -41.07
N CYS A 22 -16.59 -6.27 -40.11
CA CYS A 22 -16.31 -7.71 -40.11
C CYS A 22 -16.98 -8.42 -41.30
N VAL A 23 -18.23 -8.08 -41.63
CA VAL A 23 -18.92 -8.62 -42.80
C VAL A 23 -18.20 -8.23 -44.09
N LEU A 24 -17.84 -6.95 -44.24
CA LEU A 24 -17.11 -6.45 -45.41
C LEU A 24 -15.73 -7.08 -45.55
N ALA A 25 -14.99 -7.26 -44.44
CA ALA A 25 -13.69 -7.92 -44.44
C ALA A 25 -13.81 -9.40 -44.84
N THR A 26 -14.85 -10.10 -44.36
CA THR A 26 -15.12 -11.50 -44.73
C THR A 26 -15.44 -11.62 -46.21
N MET A 27 -16.29 -10.73 -46.75
CA MET A 27 -16.59 -10.67 -48.18
C MET A 27 -15.35 -10.36 -49.02
N ALA A 28 -14.49 -9.45 -48.56
CA ALA A 28 -13.25 -9.09 -49.25
C ALA A 28 -12.25 -10.26 -49.29
N VAL A 29 -12.11 -11.02 -48.20
CA VAL A 29 -11.26 -12.22 -48.14
C VAL A 29 -11.81 -13.32 -49.04
N ILE A 30 -13.11 -13.56 -49.04
CA ILE A 30 -13.77 -14.52 -49.95
C ILE A 30 -13.52 -14.14 -51.40
N ARG A 31 -13.75 -12.87 -51.75
CA ARG A 31 -13.53 -12.37 -53.12
C ARG A 31 -12.06 -12.46 -53.51
N TRP A 32 -11.14 -12.12 -52.62
CA TRP A 32 -9.71 -12.21 -52.87
C TRP A 32 -9.25 -13.66 -53.09
N LEU A 33 -9.74 -14.61 -52.29
CA LEU A 33 -9.46 -16.04 -52.46
C LEU A 33 -9.97 -16.58 -53.80
N VAL A 34 -11.17 -16.17 -54.22
CA VAL A 34 -11.76 -16.56 -55.51
C VAL A 34 -10.98 -15.97 -56.69
N VAL A 35 -10.47 -14.74 -56.56
CA VAL A 35 -9.78 -14.03 -57.66
C VAL A 35 -8.30 -14.44 -57.76
N THR A 36 -7.61 -14.68 -56.63
CA THR A 36 -6.16 -14.99 -56.64
C THR A 36 -5.85 -16.46 -56.88
N ARG A 37 -6.79 -17.38 -56.60
CA ARG A 37 -6.61 -18.81 -56.87
C ARG A 37 -7.46 -19.27 -58.05
N GLY A 38 -6.96 -18.95 -59.25
CA GLY A 38 -7.52 -19.36 -60.54
C GLY A 38 -7.73 -20.88 -60.72
N PRO A 39 -8.23 -21.27 -61.90
CA PRO A 39 -9.04 -22.47 -62.14
C PRO A 39 -8.22 -23.75 -61.92
N GLY A 40 -8.44 -24.43 -60.80
CA GLY A 40 -7.71 -25.65 -60.46
C GLY A 40 -7.81 -26.08 -59.00
N PHE A 41 -8.28 -25.20 -58.11
CA PHE A 41 -8.79 -25.63 -56.81
C PHE A 41 -10.23 -26.13 -56.98
N ASP A 42 -10.39 -27.46 -56.97
CA ASP A 42 -11.68 -28.14 -56.90
C ASP A 42 -12.27 -27.98 -55.48
N LEU A 43 -12.45 -26.73 -55.07
CA LEU A 43 -13.26 -26.36 -53.92
C LEU A 43 -14.69 -26.63 -54.34
N LYS A 44 -15.34 -27.62 -53.69
CA LYS A 44 -16.80 -27.80 -53.79
C LYS A 44 -17.45 -26.42 -53.74
N PRO A 45 -18.37 -26.10 -54.66
CA PRO A 45 -19.00 -24.79 -54.70
C PRO A 45 -19.60 -24.52 -53.33
N LEU A 46 -19.15 -23.42 -52.70
CA LEU A 46 -19.65 -23.01 -51.40
C LEU A 46 -21.18 -22.93 -51.50
N THR A 47 -21.85 -23.80 -50.76
CA THR A 47 -23.30 -23.81 -50.73
C THR A 47 -23.77 -22.62 -49.88
N THR A 48 -24.99 -22.16 -50.11
CA THR A 48 -25.62 -21.15 -49.24
C THR A 48 -25.55 -21.50 -47.75
N PRO A 49 -25.74 -22.77 -47.31
CA PRO A 49 -25.52 -23.16 -45.92
C PRO A 49 -24.08 -22.95 -45.41
N ASP A 50 -23.06 -23.15 -46.26
CA ASP A 50 -21.66 -22.94 -45.86
C ASP A 50 -21.38 -21.46 -45.60
N LEU A 51 -21.93 -20.57 -46.44
CA LEU A 51 -21.81 -19.12 -46.26
C LEU A 51 -22.52 -18.64 -44.98
N ILE A 52 -23.70 -19.18 -44.69
CA ILE A 52 -24.43 -18.88 -43.44
C ILE A 52 -23.62 -19.33 -42.22
N SER A 53 -23.01 -20.52 -42.28
CA SER A 53 -22.21 -21.07 -41.20
C SER A 53 -20.94 -20.25 -40.93
N ILE A 54 -20.26 -19.80 -41.99
CA ILE A 54 -19.09 -18.92 -41.88
C ILE A 54 -19.49 -17.57 -41.29
N ALA A 55 -20.57 -16.97 -41.77
CA ALA A 55 -21.07 -15.69 -41.25
C ALA A 55 -21.47 -15.80 -39.77
N ALA A 56 -22.17 -16.88 -39.39
CA ALA A 56 -22.53 -17.16 -38.00
C ALA A 56 -21.28 -17.34 -37.12
N GLY A 57 -20.28 -18.07 -37.60
CA GLY A 57 -18.99 -18.23 -36.90
C GLY A 57 -18.25 -16.91 -36.70
N ALA A 58 -18.21 -16.05 -37.71
CA ALA A 58 -17.59 -14.73 -37.62
C ALA A 58 -18.32 -13.82 -36.61
N ILE A 59 -19.66 -13.82 -36.61
CA ILE A 59 -20.47 -13.07 -35.65
C ILE A 59 -20.24 -13.59 -34.22
N ALA A 60 -20.23 -14.91 -34.02
CA ALA A 60 -19.98 -15.53 -32.72
C ALA A 60 -18.58 -15.18 -32.19
N LEU A 61 -17.55 -15.21 -33.03
CA LEU A 61 -16.20 -14.82 -32.66
C LEU A 61 -16.11 -13.33 -32.28
N ALA A 62 -16.74 -12.45 -33.06
CA ALA A 62 -16.78 -11.02 -32.74
C ALA A 62 -17.49 -10.77 -31.40
N ALA A 63 -18.63 -11.42 -31.16
CA ALA A 63 -19.36 -11.34 -29.89
C ALA A 63 -18.50 -11.83 -28.72
N PHE A 64 -17.78 -12.94 -28.89
CA PHE A 64 -16.85 -13.47 -27.89
C PHE A 64 -15.71 -12.49 -27.58
N LEU A 65 -15.06 -11.94 -28.60
CA LEU A 65 -13.94 -10.99 -28.42
C LEU A 65 -14.41 -9.71 -27.71
N VAL A 66 -15.59 -9.20 -28.06
CA VAL A 66 -16.21 -8.06 -27.37
C VAL A 66 -16.50 -8.40 -25.91
N ALA A 67 -17.14 -9.55 -25.64
CA ALA A 67 -17.42 -10.00 -24.27
C ALA A 67 -16.13 -10.20 -23.45
N PHE A 68 -15.08 -10.76 -24.05
CA PHE A 68 -13.77 -10.95 -23.42
C PHE A 68 -13.13 -9.60 -23.07
N TRP A 69 -13.17 -8.62 -23.99
CA TRP A 69 -12.62 -7.29 -23.77
C TRP A 69 -13.36 -6.55 -22.64
N PHE A 70 -14.70 -6.59 -22.63
CA PHE A 70 -15.50 -6.01 -21.55
C PHE A 70 -15.26 -6.69 -20.20
N ASN A 71 -15.15 -8.02 -20.17
CA ASN A 71 -14.86 -8.75 -18.93
C ASN A 71 -13.46 -8.40 -18.39
N ARG A 72 -12.48 -8.21 -19.28
CA ARG A 72 -11.14 -7.73 -18.90
C ARG A 72 -11.19 -6.32 -18.30
N GLY A 73 -11.93 -5.40 -18.91
CA GLY A 73 -12.14 -4.04 -18.37
C GLY A 73 -12.84 -4.04 -17.02
N ALA A 74 -13.93 -4.80 -16.89
CA ALA A 74 -14.69 -4.92 -15.64
C ALA A 74 -13.86 -5.49 -14.49
N ARG A 75 -12.97 -6.46 -14.75
CA ARG A 75 -12.03 -6.97 -13.75
C ARG A 75 -11.01 -5.93 -13.30
N ALA A 76 -10.48 -5.12 -14.23
CA ALA A 76 -9.54 -4.07 -13.91
C ALA A 76 -10.20 -2.95 -13.08
N ASP A 77 -11.42 -2.54 -13.45
CA ASP A 77 -12.21 -1.57 -12.69
C ASP A 77 -12.59 -2.11 -11.31
N GLY A 78 -13.01 -3.39 -11.22
CA GLY A 78 -13.30 -4.06 -9.96
C GLY A 78 -12.10 -4.07 -9.01
N ALA A 79 -10.92 -4.45 -9.51
CA ALA A 79 -9.69 -4.43 -8.72
C ALA A 79 -9.30 -3.01 -8.26
N ARG A 80 -9.51 -1.98 -9.09
CA ARG A 80 -9.26 -0.59 -8.69
C ARG A 80 -10.21 -0.14 -7.59
N ILE A 81 -11.50 -0.48 -7.72
CA ILE A 81 -12.52 -0.16 -6.71
C ILE A 81 -12.22 -0.86 -5.39
N GLU A 82 -11.85 -2.14 -5.44
CA GLU A 82 -11.45 -2.91 -4.26
C GLU A 82 -10.26 -2.26 -3.54
N LYS A 83 -9.20 -1.89 -4.27
CA LYS A 83 -8.06 -1.16 -3.71
C LYS A 83 -8.47 0.16 -3.07
N SER A 84 -9.26 0.96 -3.77
CA SER A 84 -9.72 2.26 -3.26
C SER A 84 -10.55 2.11 -1.98
N ASN A 85 -11.45 1.12 -1.94
CA ASN A 85 -12.27 0.84 -0.76
C ASN A 85 -11.42 0.31 0.40
N ALA A 86 -10.45 -0.56 0.12
CA ALA A 86 -9.51 -1.06 1.12
C ALA A 86 -8.71 0.08 1.78
N TYR A 87 -8.18 1.00 0.98
CA TYR A 87 -7.47 2.18 1.50
C TYR A 87 -8.37 3.08 2.33
N LEU A 88 -9.57 3.41 1.82
CA LEU A 88 -10.51 4.28 2.53
C LEU A 88 -10.91 3.67 3.88
N ASN A 89 -11.17 2.37 3.93
CA ASN A 89 -11.52 1.69 5.18
C ASN A 89 -10.36 1.70 6.18
N LEU A 90 -9.12 1.48 5.72
CA LEU A 90 -7.93 1.58 6.58
C LEU A 90 -7.74 3.01 7.10
N GLU A 91 -7.96 4.02 6.26
CA GLU A 91 -7.82 5.43 6.63
C GLU A 91 -8.84 5.83 7.71
N ILE A 92 -10.11 5.44 7.52
CA ILE A 92 -11.18 5.70 8.51
C ILE A 92 -10.87 4.98 9.83
N ALA A 93 -10.56 3.67 9.77
CA ALA A 93 -10.27 2.89 10.97
C ALA A 93 -9.02 3.40 11.72
N SER A 94 -7.96 3.77 11.00
CA SER A 94 -6.77 4.38 11.61
C SER A 94 -7.09 5.71 12.28
N SER A 95 -7.94 6.53 11.66
CA SER A 95 -8.37 7.82 12.23
C SER A 95 -9.15 7.63 13.53
N GLU A 96 -9.98 6.59 13.62
CA GLU A 96 -10.71 6.26 14.85
C GLU A 96 -9.76 5.84 15.98
N VAL A 97 -8.73 5.03 15.68
CA VAL A 97 -7.71 4.64 16.65
C VAL A 97 -6.93 5.87 17.14
N PHE A 98 -6.47 6.74 16.24
CA PHE A 98 -5.77 7.97 16.60
C PHE A 98 -6.64 8.93 17.42
N LYS A 99 -7.93 9.01 17.10
CA LYS A 99 -8.88 9.79 17.89
C LYS A 99 -9.04 9.23 19.30
N TYR A 100 -9.20 7.91 19.42
CA TYR A 100 -9.30 7.25 20.73
C TYR A 100 -8.04 7.47 21.58
N GLU A 101 -6.87 7.33 20.95
CA GLU A 101 -5.57 7.61 21.57
C GLU A 101 -5.49 9.06 22.08
N ALA A 102 -5.83 10.04 21.23
CA ALA A 102 -5.81 11.45 21.61
C ALA A 102 -6.80 11.79 22.73
N GLU A 103 -8.01 11.20 22.72
CA GLU A 103 -9.02 11.40 23.75
C GLU A 103 -8.61 10.80 25.10
N MET A 104 -7.87 9.69 25.09
CA MET A 104 -7.47 8.95 26.29
C MET A 104 -6.01 9.17 26.70
N GLU A 105 -5.28 10.08 26.05
CA GLU A 105 -3.82 10.25 26.18
C GLU A 105 -3.37 10.32 27.63
N ALA A 106 -4.02 11.14 28.47
CA ALA A 106 -3.64 11.29 29.88
C ALA A 106 -3.70 9.97 30.68
N ARG A 107 -4.57 9.04 30.29
CA ARG A 107 -4.76 7.73 30.93
C ARG A 107 -3.88 6.66 30.29
N LEU A 108 -3.60 6.78 28.99
CA LEU A 108 -2.76 5.87 28.23
C LEU A 108 -1.28 6.10 28.46
N HIS A 109 -0.87 7.35 28.71
CA HIS A 109 0.54 7.76 28.80
C HIS A 109 1.42 6.84 29.66
N PRO A 110 1.02 6.40 30.88
CA PRO A 110 1.85 5.52 31.70
C PRO A 110 2.09 4.12 31.11
N TYR A 111 1.22 3.64 30.22
CA TYR A 111 1.32 2.33 29.56
C TYR A 111 2.14 2.41 28.27
N ARG A 112 2.28 3.62 27.72
CA ARG A 112 2.95 3.93 26.45
C ARG A 112 4.36 4.48 26.61
N THR A 113 4.93 4.36 27.81
CA THR A 113 6.35 4.65 28.01
C THR A 113 7.20 3.48 27.52
N VAL A 114 8.46 3.74 27.18
CA VAL A 114 9.38 2.67 26.78
C VAL A 114 9.73 1.76 27.95
N TYR A 115 9.86 2.37 29.12
CA TYR A 115 10.30 1.72 30.35
C TYR A 115 9.33 2.02 31.50
N ALA A 116 9.15 1.02 32.35
CA ALA A 116 8.52 1.14 33.65
C ALA A 116 9.23 0.18 34.62
N ALA A 117 9.43 0.62 35.86
CA ALA A 117 10.03 -0.22 36.90
C ALA A 117 9.06 -1.36 37.28
N PRO A 118 9.54 -2.56 37.67
CA PRO A 118 8.67 -3.71 37.95
C PRO A 118 7.54 -3.43 38.95
N ALA A 119 7.82 -2.69 40.03
CA ALA A 119 6.81 -2.30 41.00
C ALA A 119 5.73 -1.38 40.41
N GLU A 120 6.12 -0.50 39.50
CA GLU A 120 5.21 0.40 38.80
C GLU A 120 4.36 -0.35 37.77
N ARG A 121 4.96 -1.30 37.04
CA ARG A 121 4.22 -2.17 36.11
C ARG A 121 3.10 -2.93 36.82
N ALA A 122 3.41 -3.58 37.94
CA ALA A 122 2.43 -4.30 38.75
C ALA A 122 1.32 -3.38 39.28
N ARG A 123 1.66 -2.15 39.68
CA ARG A 123 0.69 -1.14 40.12
C ARG A 123 -0.24 -0.71 38.99
N LEU A 124 0.31 -0.37 37.83
CA LEU A 124 -0.43 0.08 36.66
C LEU A 124 -1.33 -1.02 36.09
N ALA A 125 -0.85 -2.26 36.00
CA ALA A 125 -1.63 -3.41 35.53
C ALA A 125 -2.89 -3.67 36.40
N ALA A 126 -2.86 -3.30 37.67
CA ALA A 126 -4.01 -3.43 38.57
C ALA A 126 -5.03 -2.27 38.46
N MET A 127 -4.70 -1.19 37.74
CA MET A 127 -5.59 -0.05 37.59
C MET A 127 -6.68 -0.30 36.55
N PRO A 128 -7.87 0.31 36.69
CA PRO A 128 -8.92 0.23 35.67
C PRO A 128 -8.47 0.72 34.29
N ASP A 129 -7.53 1.66 34.25
CA ASP A 129 -6.98 2.25 33.02
C ASP A 129 -6.17 1.23 32.20
N ALA A 130 -5.69 0.15 32.79
CA ALA A 130 -5.04 -0.94 32.08
C ALA A 130 -5.96 -1.56 31.02
N LYS A 131 -7.28 -1.59 31.27
CA LYS A 131 -8.27 -2.05 30.29
C LYS A 131 -8.42 -1.11 29.10
N ILE A 132 -8.13 0.18 29.28
CA ILE A 132 -8.18 1.17 28.20
C ILE A 132 -6.97 0.98 27.29
N ALA A 133 -5.78 0.80 27.87
CA ALA A 133 -4.60 0.41 27.11
C ALA A 133 -4.83 -0.92 26.38
N TYR A 134 -5.38 -1.93 27.05
CA TYR A 134 -5.74 -3.22 26.46
C TYR A 134 -6.68 -3.08 25.25
N ASN A 135 -7.71 -2.23 25.37
CA ASN A 135 -8.64 -1.94 24.27
C ASN A 135 -8.01 -1.16 23.12
N LEU A 136 -7.08 -0.24 23.39
CA LEU A 136 -6.30 0.44 22.35
C LEU A 136 -5.53 -0.61 21.54
N TYR A 137 -4.78 -1.48 22.20
CA TYR A 137 -3.96 -2.47 21.52
C TYR A 137 -4.78 -3.47 20.70
N PHE A 138 -5.95 -3.91 21.18
CA PHE A 138 -6.85 -4.72 20.35
C PHE A 138 -7.30 -3.99 19.07
N GLN A 139 -7.67 -2.72 19.17
CA GLN A 139 -8.08 -1.94 17.99
C GLN A 139 -6.92 -1.77 17.01
N THR A 140 -5.73 -1.44 17.53
CA THR A 140 -4.50 -1.28 16.74
C THR A 140 -4.09 -2.59 16.07
N LEU A 141 -4.08 -3.71 16.79
CA LEU A 141 -3.72 -5.02 16.26
C LEU A 141 -4.73 -5.53 15.22
N ASN A 142 -6.03 -5.30 15.40
CA ASN A 142 -7.05 -5.63 14.39
C ASN A 142 -6.80 -4.88 13.09
N LEU A 143 -6.41 -3.61 13.19
CA LEU A 143 -6.07 -2.79 12.03
C LEU A 143 -4.79 -3.30 11.34
N PHE A 144 -3.77 -3.65 12.12
CA PHE A 144 -2.53 -4.24 11.62
C PHE A 144 -2.76 -5.57 10.90
N GLU A 145 -3.64 -6.42 11.41
CA GLU A 145 -4.01 -7.67 10.74
C GLU A 145 -4.60 -7.44 9.35
N ILE A 146 -5.55 -6.51 9.23
CA ILE A 146 -6.15 -6.17 7.94
C ILE A 146 -5.08 -5.62 7.00
N CYS A 147 -4.22 -4.73 7.50
CA CYS A 147 -3.14 -4.12 6.73
C CYS A 147 -2.12 -5.16 6.21
N ALA A 148 -1.64 -6.06 7.08
CA ALA A 148 -0.71 -7.13 6.72
C ALA A 148 -1.33 -8.10 5.69
N ARG A 149 -2.60 -8.45 5.86
CA ARG A 149 -3.34 -9.30 4.91
C ARG A 149 -3.48 -8.64 3.55
N PHE A 150 -3.87 -7.37 3.50
CA PHE A 150 -3.96 -6.61 2.24
C PHE A 150 -2.60 -6.49 1.57
N ARG A 151 -1.51 -6.39 2.34
CA ARG A 151 -0.17 -6.41 1.79
C ARG A 151 0.15 -7.75 1.14
N ARG A 152 -0.10 -8.88 1.81
CA ARG A 152 0.10 -10.24 1.23
C ARG A 152 -0.70 -10.44 -0.06
N GLN A 153 -1.90 -9.88 -0.12
CA GLN A 153 -2.77 -9.95 -1.29
C GLN A 153 -2.41 -8.94 -2.40
N ASN A 154 -1.35 -8.14 -2.24
CA ASN A 154 -0.93 -7.09 -3.17
C ASN A 154 -2.05 -6.07 -3.51
N ILE A 155 -2.95 -5.85 -2.54
CA ILE A 155 -4.00 -4.84 -2.62
C ILE A 155 -3.37 -3.46 -2.38
N ILE A 156 -2.61 -3.34 -1.29
CA ILE A 156 -1.88 -2.12 -0.95
C ILE A 156 -0.45 -2.10 -1.51
N GLU A 157 0.04 -0.91 -1.82
CA GLU A 157 1.36 -0.69 -2.38
C GLU A 157 2.46 -0.89 -1.33
N HIS A 158 3.64 -1.29 -1.79
CA HIS A 158 4.79 -1.60 -0.94
C HIS A 158 5.21 -0.40 -0.08
N GLN A 159 5.19 0.81 -0.65
CA GLN A 159 5.58 2.03 0.06
C GLN A 159 4.57 2.41 1.13
N VAL A 160 3.27 2.19 0.88
CA VAL A 160 2.23 2.43 1.88
C VAL A 160 2.43 1.46 3.04
N PHE A 161 2.54 0.16 2.79
CA PHE A 161 2.78 -0.77 3.89
C PHE A 161 4.08 -0.48 4.66
N ALA A 162 5.15 -0.05 3.98
CA ALA A 162 6.40 0.32 4.64
C ALA A 162 6.25 1.54 5.57
N SER A 163 5.35 2.49 5.28
CA SER A 163 5.06 3.58 6.22
C SER A 163 4.32 3.10 7.47
N TRP A 164 3.53 2.03 7.35
CA TRP A 164 2.84 1.43 8.49
C TRP A 164 3.78 0.67 9.43
N VAL A 165 4.89 0.11 8.94
CA VAL A 165 5.90 -0.58 9.77
C VAL A 165 6.43 0.30 10.91
N ALA A 166 6.45 1.62 10.73
CA ALA A 166 6.78 2.55 11.81
C ALA A 166 5.83 2.39 12.99
N TRP A 167 4.53 2.24 12.73
CA TRP A 167 3.52 2.12 13.78
C TRP A 167 3.56 0.75 14.47
N PHE A 168 3.94 -0.33 13.77
CA PHE A 168 4.24 -1.61 14.41
C PHE A 168 5.39 -1.45 15.42
N TYR A 169 6.45 -0.74 15.02
CA TYR A 169 7.59 -0.45 15.90
C TYR A 169 7.17 0.41 17.10
N ASP A 170 6.43 1.48 16.87
CA ASP A 170 5.97 2.39 17.95
C ASP A 170 5.07 1.64 18.95
N THR A 171 4.24 0.69 18.47
CA THR A 171 3.43 -0.18 19.35
C THR A 171 4.30 -1.10 20.20
N LEU A 172 5.37 -1.65 19.61
CA LEU A 172 6.36 -2.45 20.34
C LEU A 172 7.17 -1.62 21.33
N ASP A 173 7.28 -0.31 21.15
CA ASP A 173 8.01 0.57 22.04
C ASP A 173 7.30 0.72 23.40
N ASP A 174 5.98 0.49 23.44
CA ASP A 174 5.20 0.50 24.67
C ASP A 174 5.52 -0.71 25.58
N TRP A 175 5.98 -0.48 26.81
CA TRP A 175 6.31 -1.56 27.74
C TRP A 175 5.12 -2.49 28.02
N TYR A 176 3.92 -1.92 28.16
CA TYR A 176 2.73 -2.67 28.53
C TYR A 176 2.26 -3.55 27.38
N PHE A 177 2.37 -3.08 26.14
CA PHE A 177 2.09 -3.91 24.97
C PHE A 177 2.97 -5.16 24.94
N ARG A 178 4.29 -4.99 25.13
CA ARG A 178 5.24 -6.13 25.13
C ARG A 178 4.91 -7.13 26.25
N GLU A 179 4.53 -6.65 27.43
CA GLU A 179 4.16 -7.51 28.56
C GLU A 179 2.87 -8.31 28.29
N MET A 180 1.90 -7.69 27.61
CA MET A 180 0.61 -8.32 27.28
C MET A 180 0.62 -9.07 25.94
N TRP A 181 1.73 -9.06 25.19
CA TRP A 181 1.78 -9.61 23.84
C TRP A 181 1.38 -11.09 23.81
N GLU A 182 1.85 -11.90 24.76
CA GLU A 182 1.48 -13.33 24.85
C GLU A 182 -0.03 -13.54 24.97
N ASP A 183 -0.73 -12.66 25.70
CA ASP A 183 -2.19 -12.73 25.85
C ASP A 183 -2.91 -12.33 24.54
N PHE A 184 -2.38 -11.35 23.82
CA PHE A 184 -2.93 -10.91 22.54
C PHE A 184 -2.68 -11.93 21.41
N ARG A 185 -1.50 -12.55 21.43
CA ARG A 185 -0.88 -13.31 20.34
C ARG A 185 -1.82 -14.34 19.71
N CYS A 186 -2.59 -15.06 20.52
CA CYS A 186 -3.44 -16.16 20.04
C CYS A 186 -4.63 -15.71 19.18
N ASN A 187 -4.98 -14.42 19.18
CA ASN A 187 -6.12 -13.87 18.46
C ASN A 187 -5.82 -13.46 17.02
N TYR A 188 -4.54 -13.48 16.60
CA TYR A 188 -4.08 -12.88 15.35
C TYR A 188 -3.50 -13.89 14.37
N THR A 189 -3.51 -13.54 13.09
CA THR A 189 -2.91 -14.31 11.99
C THR A 189 -1.39 -14.44 12.11
N ASP A 190 -0.83 -15.41 11.38
CA ASP A 190 0.62 -15.74 11.38
C ASP A 190 1.48 -14.51 11.07
N ASP A 191 1.12 -13.69 10.08
CA ASP A 191 1.92 -12.51 9.71
C ASP A 191 2.06 -11.51 10.87
N VAL A 192 0.94 -11.19 11.54
CA VAL A 192 0.96 -10.27 12.68
C VAL A 192 1.73 -10.89 13.84
N ARG A 193 1.50 -12.18 14.11
CA ARG A 193 2.19 -12.91 15.17
C ARG A 193 3.70 -12.88 14.96
N ASP A 194 4.17 -13.25 13.78
CA ASP A 194 5.58 -13.30 13.45
C ASP A 194 6.22 -11.90 13.52
N ILE A 195 5.55 -10.85 13.05
CA ILE A 195 6.07 -9.48 13.15
C ILE A 195 6.31 -9.06 14.60
N PHE A 196 5.35 -9.30 15.49
CA PHE A 196 5.45 -8.91 16.89
C PHE A 196 6.32 -9.86 17.73
N ASP A 197 6.40 -11.14 17.37
CA ASP A 197 7.34 -12.10 17.97
C ASP A 197 8.79 -11.70 17.64
N LEU A 198 9.07 -11.39 16.37
CA LEU A 198 10.37 -10.87 15.94
C LEU A 198 10.70 -9.55 16.65
N GLY A 199 9.73 -8.63 16.72
CA GLY A 199 9.88 -7.37 17.42
C GLY A 199 10.20 -7.54 18.90
N SER A 200 9.43 -8.35 19.61
CA SER A 200 9.62 -8.62 21.04
C SER A 200 10.99 -9.22 21.30
N ALA A 201 11.43 -10.16 20.46
CA ALA A 201 12.79 -10.74 20.55
C ALA A 201 13.89 -9.68 20.32
N ILE A 202 13.70 -8.76 19.37
CA ILE A 202 14.66 -7.67 19.10
C ILE A 202 14.74 -6.71 20.29
N PHE A 203 13.60 -6.33 20.88
CA PHE A 203 13.57 -5.48 22.07
C PHE A 203 14.28 -6.14 23.26
N ALA A 204 14.00 -7.41 23.52
CA ALA A 204 14.67 -8.18 24.56
C ALA A 204 16.20 -8.24 24.35
N ALA A 205 16.66 -8.47 23.11
CA ALA A 205 18.08 -8.56 22.77
C ALA A 205 18.84 -7.23 22.96
N HIS A 206 18.16 -6.09 22.79
CA HIS A 206 18.74 -4.76 23.01
C HIS A 206 18.56 -4.26 24.45
N GLY A 207 17.91 -5.04 25.32
CA GLY A 207 17.69 -4.74 26.72
C GLY A 207 16.45 -3.89 26.99
N GLU A 208 15.73 -4.23 28.07
CA GLU A 208 14.44 -3.63 28.46
C GLU A 208 14.53 -2.58 29.58
N SER A 209 15.74 -2.22 29.98
CA SER A 209 15.97 -1.21 31.02
C SER A 209 16.45 0.10 30.40
N ALA A 210 16.00 1.21 30.97
CA ALA A 210 16.47 2.54 30.61
C ALA A 210 18.00 2.60 30.76
N PRO A 211 18.74 3.15 29.77
CA PRO A 211 20.18 3.24 29.86
C PRO A 211 20.57 4.42 30.77
N ALA A 212 21.82 4.43 31.24
CA ALA A 212 22.28 5.47 32.14
C ALA A 212 22.43 6.85 31.43
N ARG A 213 22.58 6.86 30.10
CA ARG A 213 22.79 8.07 29.31
C ARG A 213 21.80 8.13 28.14
N ALA A 214 21.29 9.33 27.85
CA ALA A 214 20.37 9.55 26.73
C ALA A 214 20.99 9.19 25.37
N ALA A 215 22.28 9.45 25.16
CA ALA A 215 22.96 9.09 23.91
C ALA A 215 22.98 7.57 23.66
N ASP A 216 23.06 6.77 24.73
CA ASP A 216 23.01 5.31 24.63
C ASP A 216 21.59 4.85 24.26
N GLU A 217 20.55 5.59 24.66
CA GLU A 217 19.16 5.32 24.24
C GLU A 217 18.95 5.57 22.76
N GLU A 218 19.41 6.71 22.24
CA GLU A 218 19.25 7.06 20.83
C GLU A 218 19.97 6.07 19.91
N GLU A 219 21.19 5.66 20.27
CA GLU A 219 21.93 4.66 19.50
C GLU A 219 21.24 3.29 19.54
N ARG A 220 20.74 2.92 20.71
CA ARG A 220 20.01 1.67 20.90
C ARG A 220 18.68 1.65 20.14
N ASP A 221 17.89 2.71 20.21
CA ASP A 221 16.65 2.85 19.44
C ASP A 221 16.93 2.74 17.94
N ARG A 222 17.96 3.41 17.44
CA ARG A 222 18.37 3.31 16.04
C ARG A 222 18.72 1.87 15.65
N ALA A 223 19.49 1.17 16.49
CA ALA A 223 19.86 -0.22 16.24
C ALA A 223 18.64 -1.17 16.26
N ARG A 224 17.76 -1.03 17.26
CA ARG A 224 16.49 -1.77 17.35
C ARG A 224 15.61 -1.55 16.13
N LYS A 225 15.41 -0.28 15.75
CA LYS A 225 14.60 0.10 14.61
C LYS A 225 15.15 -0.44 13.31
N GLN A 226 16.46 -0.37 13.09
CA GLN A 226 17.11 -0.97 11.92
C GLN A 226 16.88 -2.48 11.88
N ALA A 227 17.16 -3.19 12.98
CA ALA A 227 16.97 -4.64 13.08
C ALA A 227 15.50 -5.04 12.85
N PHE A 228 14.55 -4.27 13.39
CA PHE A 228 13.13 -4.52 13.23
C PHE A 228 12.69 -4.38 11.76
N TYR A 229 13.07 -3.29 11.11
CA TYR A 229 12.74 -3.07 9.70
C TYR A 229 13.34 -4.15 8.79
N GLU A 230 14.57 -4.57 9.05
CA GLU A 230 15.21 -5.66 8.31
C GLU A 230 14.48 -7.01 8.51
N ALA A 231 14.12 -7.34 9.75
CA ALA A 231 13.40 -8.56 10.07
C ALA A 231 12.01 -8.60 9.40
N VAL A 232 11.24 -7.51 9.52
CA VAL A 232 9.91 -7.40 8.88
C VAL A 232 10.04 -7.40 7.35
N ALA A 233 11.08 -6.76 6.78
CA ALA A 233 11.34 -6.80 5.35
C ALA A 233 11.60 -8.22 4.84
N GLY A 234 12.35 -9.03 5.61
CA GLY A 234 12.58 -10.44 5.33
C GLY A 234 11.29 -11.26 5.39
N HIS A 235 10.54 -11.13 6.49
CA HIS A 235 9.28 -11.88 6.69
C HIS A 235 8.22 -11.55 5.62
N MET A 236 8.05 -10.27 5.30
CA MET A 236 7.09 -9.79 4.29
C MET A 236 7.63 -9.81 2.86
N GLN A 237 8.89 -10.25 2.66
CA GLN A 237 9.59 -10.28 1.37
C GLN A 237 9.49 -8.93 0.62
N CYS A 238 9.71 -7.82 1.34
CA CYS A 238 9.46 -6.48 0.84
C CYS A 238 10.72 -5.59 0.96
N THR A 239 11.42 -5.42 -0.16
CA THR A 239 12.65 -4.60 -0.22
C THR A 239 12.42 -3.12 0.12
N GLU A 240 11.21 -2.62 -0.08
CA GLU A 240 10.85 -1.25 0.25
C GLU A 240 10.87 -0.99 1.76
N ILE A 241 10.54 -1.99 2.59
CA ILE A 241 10.63 -1.90 4.05
C ILE A 241 12.09 -1.80 4.47
N GLY A 242 12.95 -2.69 3.97
CA GLY A 242 14.38 -2.69 4.35
C GLY A 242 15.14 -1.43 3.93
N ARG A 243 14.66 -0.71 2.89
CA ARG A 243 15.24 0.56 2.44
C ARG A 243 14.52 1.79 3.01
N TRP A 244 13.53 1.60 3.89
CA TRP A 244 12.66 2.69 4.31
C TRP A 244 13.42 3.76 5.11
N LEU A 245 14.20 3.32 6.10
CA LEU A 245 14.93 4.21 7.01
C LEU A 245 16.02 5.01 6.27
N SER A 246 16.70 4.41 5.28
CA SER A 246 17.67 5.15 4.47
C SER A 246 16.98 6.21 3.59
N LYS A 247 15.87 5.87 2.94
CA LYS A 247 15.11 6.82 2.08
C LYS A 247 14.59 8.03 2.83
N THR A 248 14.17 7.89 4.08
CA THR A 248 13.69 9.01 4.90
C THR A 248 14.84 9.88 5.39
N SER A 249 16.00 9.30 5.70
CA SER A 249 17.20 10.04 6.10
C SER A 249 17.80 10.89 4.96
N GLU A 250 17.73 10.42 3.72
CA GLU A 250 18.33 11.09 2.54
C GLU A 250 17.53 12.30 2.04
N ARG A 251 16.27 12.45 2.44
CA ARG A 251 15.32 13.41 1.85
C ARG A 251 14.98 14.58 2.78
N ALA A 252 15.99 15.21 3.37
CA ALA A 252 15.80 16.50 4.01
C ALA A 252 15.37 17.53 2.94
N VAL A 253 14.15 18.04 3.10
CA VAL A 253 13.63 19.13 2.27
C VAL A 253 14.11 20.43 2.89
N GLU A 254 14.88 21.21 2.14
CA GLU A 254 15.27 22.54 2.61
C GLU A 254 14.03 23.45 2.54
N ALA A 255 13.69 24.07 3.68
CA ALA A 255 12.61 25.04 3.70
C ALA A 255 12.93 26.17 2.71
N PRO A 256 11.97 26.58 1.86
CA PRO A 256 12.22 27.65 0.90
C PRO A 256 12.66 28.92 1.64
N VAL A 257 13.88 29.40 1.37
CA VAL A 257 14.40 30.65 1.94
C VAL A 257 13.58 31.81 1.36
N LEU A 258 12.61 32.31 2.14
CA LEU A 258 11.81 33.48 1.78
C LEU A 258 12.69 34.74 1.92
N ARG A 259 13.19 35.26 0.79
CA ARG A 259 13.99 36.49 0.77
C ARG A 259 13.12 37.72 1.05
N GLY A 260 13.22 38.24 2.27
CA GLY A 260 12.74 39.57 2.66
C GLY A 260 11.26 39.64 3.08
N PRO A 261 10.86 40.74 3.78
CA PRO A 261 9.51 40.91 4.32
C PRO A 261 8.43 41.04 3.24
N LEU A 262 8.78 41.61 2.08
CA LEU A 262 7.87 41.78 0.95
C LEU A 262 7.39 40.43 0.39
N MET A 263 8.29 39.46 0.19
CA MET A 263 7.89 38.13 -0.32
C MET A 263 7.04 37.36 0.68
N ARG A 264 7.29 37.52 1.98
CA ARG A 264 6.43 36.93 3.01
C ARG A 264 5.03 37.50 2.94
N ALA A 265 4.90 38.82 2.82
CA ALA A 265 3.59 39.48 2.66
C ALA A 265 2.87 39.01 1.39
N LEU A 266 3.56 38.97 0.23
CA LEU A 266 2.95 38.54 -1.04
C LEU A 266 2.46 37.09 -1.01
N ILE A 267 3.16 36.19 -0.32
CA ILE A 267 2.71 34.81 -0.10
C ILE A 267 1.53 34.77 0.88
N SER A 268 1.58 35.52 1.99
CA SER A 268 0.50 35.59 2.98
C SER A 268 -0.80 36.16 2.40
N PHE A 269 -0.72 37.05 1.41
CA PHE A 269 -1.89 37.58 0.69
C PHE A 269 -2.29 36.74 -0.53
N GLY A 270 -1.64 35.60 -0.79
CA GLY A 270 -1.97 34.70 -1.90
C GLY A 270 -1.65 35.27 -3.29
N ILE A 271 -0.85 36.34 -3.37
CA ILE A 271 -0.48 37.01 -4.62
C ILE A 271 0.61 36.21 -5.36
N VAL A 272 1.46 35.49 -4.63
CA VAL A 272 2.55 34.66 -5.19
C VAL A 272 2.58 33.30 -4.50
N ALA A 273 2.69 32.22 -5.28
CA ALA A 273 2.89 30.88 -4.73
C ALA A 273 4.31 30.76 -4.13
N PRO A 274 4.47 30.10 -2.98
CA PRO A 274 5.80 29.85 -2.43
C PRO A 274 6.63 29.04 -3.44
N PRO A 275 7.95 29.31 -3.54
CA PRO A 275 8.80 28.53 -4.43
C PRO A 275 8.77 27.05 -4.01
N PRO A 276 8.81 26.12 -4.97
CA PRO A 276 8.77 24.70 -4.64
C PRO A 276 9.95 24.34 -3.74
N PRO A 277 9.74 23.48 -2.73
CA PRO A 277 10.82 23.03 -1.86
C PRO A 277 11.97 22.44 -2.68
N LYS A 278 13.20 22.85 -2.38
CA LYS A 278 14.38 22.22 -2.97
C LYS A 278 14.67 20.94 -2.23
N ARG A 279 14.68 19.81 -2.95
CA ARG A 279 15.22 18.57 -2.42
C ARG A 279 16.73 18.69 -2.42
N LEU A 280 17.35 18.55 -1.25
CA LEU A 280 18.81 18.52 -1.18
C LEU A 280 19.32 17.30 -1.96
N PRO A 281 20.44 17.44 -2.71
CA PRO A 281 21.09 16.29 -3.31
C PRO A 281 21.55 15.32 -2.21
N VAL A 282 21.47 14.03 -2.50
CA VAL A 282 21.90 12.95 -1.60
C VAL A 282 23.35 13.21 -1.17
N SER A 283 23.58 13.59 0.08
CA SER A 283 24.92 13.54 0.64
C SER A 283 25.28 12.06 0.71
N SER A 284 26.13 11.61 -0.20
CA SER A 284 26.76 10.29 -0.12
C SER A 284 27.33 10.14 1.27
N PRO A 285 27.15 8.98 1.95
CA PRO A 285 27.74 8.79 3.25
C PRO A 285 29.24 9.05 3.14
N THR A 286 29.72 10.04 3.89
CA THR A 286 31.14 10.30 4.05
C THR A 286 31.75 8.98 4.49
N ARG A 287 32.52 8.35 3.59
CA ARG A 287 33.36 7.20 3.94
C ARG A 287 34.19 7.66 5.13
N SER A 288 33.91 7.13 6.31
CA SER A 288 34.70 7.40 7.50
C SER A 288 36.16 7.13 7.15
N ALA A 289 36.99 8.17 7.32
CA ALA A 289 38.39 8.14 7.02
C ALA A 289 39.09 7.11 7.91
N GLY A 290 39.90 6.25 7.28
CA GLY A 290 41.10 5.64 7.83
C GLY A 290 41.00 4.98 9.20
N THR A 291 40.82 3.66 9.21
CA THR A 291 41.53 2.81 10.16
C THR A 291 43.04 3.08 9.99
N PRO A 292 43.80 3.46 11.03
CA PRO A 292 45.24 3.37 10.97
C PRO A 292 45.63 1.90 11.15
N ASP A 293 46.42 1.38 10.22
CA ASP A 293 47.11 0.10 10.38
C ASP A 293 48.07 0.18 11.57
N THR A 294 47.82 -0.65 12.60
CA THR A 294 48.83 -1.18 13.52
C THR A 294 48.42 -2.56 13.97
#